data_AF-A0A7W0U133-F1
#
_entry.id   AF-A0A7W0U133-F1
#
_cell.length_a   1.000
_cell.length_b   1.000
_cell.length_c   1.000
_cell.angle_alpha   90.00
_cell.angle_beta   90.00
_cell.angle_gamma   90.00
#
_symmetry.space_group_name_H-M   'P 1'
#
loop_
_entity.id
_entity.type
_entity.pdbx_description
1 polymer ?
#
loop_
_entity_poly.entity_id
_entity_poly.type
_entity_poly.pdbx_seq_one_letter_code
_entity_poly.pdbx_strand_id
1 'polypeptide(L)'
;RYAGPARAAEHVRTRWSEAVVTEVRSGEHGSLADPHAVLAAGQVQAWVIGPGLGTDEHARGLVAEVLGTDLPVVVDADGLTLVGRAPDLVRGRAAPTVLTPHDREFERIFGPVGDDRIGSVRRAAADIGATVLLKGQATIVGAPDGRAFVNPTGTGWLASAGTGDVLSGLVGALVAAGGDPTEAAAAAAYTHGVAGALAAGSSDPVSTATGAPIIAMDVVAAIPAAIRIIRSGVR
;
A
#
# COMPACT_ATOMS: atom_id res chain seq x y z
N ARG A 1 -12.55 -6.03 3.67
CA ARG A 1 -13.58 -5.13 4.23
C ARG A 1 -13.24 -3.71 3.79
N TYR A 2 -14.23 -2.84 3.61
CA TYR A 2 -14.01 -1.42 3.30
C TYR A 2 -14.69 -0.56 4.37
N ALA A 3 -14.02 0.52 4.78
CA ALA A 3 -14.57 1.52 5.69
C ALA A 3 -14.29 2.91 5.13
N GLY A 4 -15.33 3.71 4.92
CA GLY A 4 -15.16 5.05 4.35
C GLY A 4 -16.47 5.83 4.22
N PRO A 5 -16.43 7.03 3.62
CA PRO A 5 -17.60 7.91 3.54
C PRO A 5 -18.71 7.28 2.68
N ALA A 6 -19.96 7.65 2.98
CA ALA A 6 -21.16 7.03 2.37
C ALA A 6 -21.12 6.96 0.84
N ARG A 7 -20.68 8.04 0.18
CA ARG A 7 -20.59 8.08 -1.29
C ARG A 7 -19.60 7.04 -1.84
N ALA A 8 -18.44 6.90 -1.23
CA ALA A 8 -17.44 5.91 -1.67
C ALA A 8 -17.90 4.48 -1.31
N ALA A 9 -18.50 4.30 -0.13
CA ALA A 9 -19.10 3.04 0.30
C ALA A 9 -20.17 2.52 -0.68
N GLU A 10 -21.01 3.41 -1.21
CA GLU A 10 -22.02 3.06 -2.22
C GLU A 10 -21.40 2.54 -3.53
N HIS A 11 -20.35 3.20 -4.02
CA HIS A 11 -19.61 2.74 -5.19
C HIS A 11 -18.97 1.36 -4.96
N VAL A 12 -18.40 1.13 -3.78
CA VAL A 12 -17.81 -0.17 -3.43
C VAL A 12 -18.87 -1.27 -3.42
N ARG A 13 -20.00 -1.07 -2.73
CA ARG A 13 -21.10 -2.06 -2.69
C ARG A 13 -21.66 -2.40 -4.06
N THR A 14 -21.74 -1.40 -4.94
CA THR A 14 -22.27 -1.59 -6.30
C THR A 14 -21.30 -2.41 -7.16
N ARG A 15 -19.99 -2.23 -6.97
CA ARG A 15 -18.96 -2.84 -7.83
C ARG A 15 -18.43 -4.18 -7.32
N TRP A 16 -18.41 -4.37 -6.00
CA TRP A 16 -17.92 -5.55 -5.28
C TRP A 16 -18.93 -5.96 -4.20
N SER A 17 -19.93 -6.75 -4.59
CA SER A 17 -21.01 -7.17 -3.69
C SER A 17 -20.53 -8.13 -2.59
N GLU A 18 -19.37 -8.75 -2.77
CA GLU A 18 -18.67 -9.57 -1.79
C GLU A 18 -17.99 -8.75 -0.69
N ALA A 19 -17.79 -7.45 -0.90
CA ALA A 19 -17.13 -6.59 0.07
C ALA A 19 -18.07 -6.30 1.25
N VAL A 20 -17.63 -6.62 2.47
CA VAL A 20 -18.27 -6.10 3.69
C VAL A 20 -17.88 -4.61 3.83
N VAL A 21 -18.88 -3.74 3.77
CA VAL A 21 -18.74 -2.28 3.71
C VAL A 21 -19.32 -1.64 4.97
N THR A 22 -18.49 -0.84 5.64
CA THR A 22 -18.88 -0.01 6.79
C THR A 22 -18.84 1.46 6.38
N GLU A 23 -19.93 2.17 6.62
CA GLU A 23 -19.97 3.62 6.40
C GLU A 23 -19.40 4.35 7.62
N VAL A 24 -18.36 5.15 7.39
CA VAL A 24 -17.79 6.04 8.38
C VAL A 24 -18.48 7.39 8.22
N ARG A 25 -19.29 7.79 9.21
CA ARG A 25 -20.00 9.06 9.20
C ARG A 25 -19.06 10.19 9.61
N SER A 26 -18.94 11.22 8.78
CA SER A 26 -18.31 12.48 9.16
C SER A 26 -19.23 13.27 10.09
N GLY A 27 -18.67 14.02 11.05
CA GLY A 27 -19.44 14.93 11.91
C GLY A 27 -19.80 16.24 11.21
N GLU A 28 -20.57 17.09 11.91
CA GLU A 28 -20.86 18.44 11.42
C GLU A 28 -19.57 19.26 11.28
N HIS A 29 -19.55 20.18 10.31
CA HIS A 29 -18.42 21.10 10.05
C HIS A 29 -17.07 20.43 9.72
N GLY A 30 -17.06 19.17 9.25
CA GLY A 30 -15.82 18.47 8.90
C GLY A 30 -15.00 18.03 10.11
N SER A 31 -15.55 18.17 11.32
CA SER A 31 -14.96 17.61 12.54
C SER A 31 -15.33 16.13 12.68
N LEU A 32 -14.53 15.41 13.47
CA LEU A 32 -14.82 14.07 13.94
C LEU A 32 -16.20 14.01 14.61
N ALA A 33 -17.11 13.17 14.11
CA ALA A 33 -18.24 12.69 14.93
C ALA A 33 -17.74 11.63 15.91
N ASP A 34 -16.89 10.72 15.42
CA ASP A 34 -16.20 9.68 16.20
C ASP A 34 -15.05 9.06 15.35
N PRO A 35 -13.76 9.31 15.66
CA PRO A 35 -12.62 8.66 15.00
C PRO A 35 -12.66 7.13 15.10
N HIS A 36 -13.20 6.59 16.19
CA HIS A 36 -13.29 5.16 16.44
C HIS A 36 -14.29 4.46 15.50
N ALA A 37 -15.12 5.21 14.77
CA ALA A 37 -16.07 4.65 13.81
C ALA A 37 -15.39 3.81 12.73
N VAL A 38 -14.12 4.09 12.38
CA VAL A 38 -13.37 3.24 11.45
C VAL A 38 -13.14 1.84 12.03
N LEU A 39 -12.93 1.71 13.35
CA LEU A 39 -12.75 0.44 14.05
C LEU A 39 -14.06 -0.37 14.12
N ALA A 40 -15.21 0.27 13.92
CA ALA A 40 -16.49 -0.41 13.77
C ALA A 40 -16.59 -1.23 12.46
N ALA A 41 -15.59 -1.18 11.57
CA ALA A 41 -15.45 -2.13 10.46
C ALA A 41 -15.27 -3.59 10.91
N GLY A 42 -15.18 -3.84 12.22
CA GLY A 42 -15.16 -5.15 12.85
C GLY A 42 -13.76 -5.77 12.87
N GLN A 43 -13.70 -7.05 13.25
CA GLN A 43 -12.42 -7.77 13.36
C GLN A 43 -11.73 -7.94 12.00
N VAL A 44 -10.62 -7.24 11.80
CA VAL A 44 -9.68 -7.39 10.68
C VAL A 44 -8.32 -7.83 11.19
N GLN A 45 -7.48 -8.39 10.32
CA GLN A 45 -6.12 -8.84 10.65
C GLN A 45 -5.05 -7.82 10.24
N ALA A 46 -5.39 -6.85 9.39
CA ALA A 46 -4.54 -5.71 9.04
C ALA A 46 -5.41 -4.57 8.50
N TRP A 47 -4.85 -3.36 8.51
CA TRP A 47 -5.45 -2.18 7.88
C TRP A 47 -4.63 -1.72 6.68
N VAL A 48 -5.32 -1.15 5.68
CA VAL A 48 -4.72 -0.31 4.64
C VAL A 48 -5.38 1.05 4.77
N ILE A 49 -4.59 2.12 4.91
CA ILE A 49 -5.10 3.48 5.11
C ILE A 49 -4.35 4.48 4.23
N GLY A 50 -5.11 5.45 3.69
CA GLY A 50 -4.57 6.61 3.01
C GLY A 50 -5.08 6.88 1.60
N PRO A 51 -5.34 5.89 0.73
CA PRO A 51 -5.90 6.16 -0.60
C PRO A 51 -7.22 6.92 -0.56
N GLY A 52 -7.23 8.14 -1.10
CA GLY A 52 -8.42 9.00 -1.20
C GLY A 52 -8.95 9.52 0.13
N LEU A 53 -8.14 9.55 1.18
CA LEU A 53 -8.55 9.98 2.52
C LEU A 53 -8.61 11.52 2.64
N GLY A 54 -7.82 12.23 1.85
CA GLY A 54 -7.53 13.65 2.07
C GLY A 54 -6.49 13.87 3.17
N THR A 55 -6.12 15.13 3.41
CA THR A 55 -5.05 15.48 4.36
C THR A 55 -5.49 16.52 5.40
N ASP A 56 -6.79 16.57 5.69
CA ASP A 56 -7.38 17.45 6.69
C ASP A 56 -7.26 16.84 8.11
N GLU A 57 -7.80 17.55 9.09
CA GLU A 57 -7.74 17.13 10.50
C GLU A 57 -8.58 15.85 10.75
N HIS A 58 -9.65 15.65 9.98
CA HIS A 58 -10.45 14.44 10.03
C HIS A 58 -9.64 13.22 9.58
N ALA A 59 -8.99 13.31 8.43
CA ALA A 59 -8.10 12.29 7.90
C ALA A 59 -6.94 12.00 8.87
N ARG A 60 -6.37 13.04 9.49
CA ARG A 60 -5.33 12.89 10.51
C ARG A 60 -5.80 12.07 11.72
N GLY A 61 -7.01 12.34 12.21
CA GLY A 61 -7.62 11.58 13.31
C GLY A 61 -7.81 10.10 12.95
N LEU A 62 -8.31 9.80 11.75
CA LEU A 62 -8.48 8.42 11.29
C LEU A 62 -7.16 7.66 11.15
N VAL A 63 -6.11 8.32 10.64
CA VAL A 63 -4.76 7.74 10.57
C VAL A 63 -4.22 7.43 11.96
N ALA A 64 -4.38 8.36 12.92
CA ALA A 64 -3.94 8.16 14.29
C ALA A 64 -4.67 7.00 14.97
N GLU A 65 -5.99 6.85 14.79
CA GLU A 65 -6.75 5.73 15.33
C GLU A 65 -6.30 4.38 14.78
N VAL A 66 -6.15 4.26 13.46
CA VAL A 66 -5.71 3.01 12.83
C VAL A 66 -4.30 2.63 13.27
N LEU A 67 -3.38 3.61 13.32
CA LEU A 67 -2.03 3.41 13.83
C LEU A 67 -1.98 3.18 15.35
N GLY A 68 -2.99 3.62 16.10
CA GLY A 68 -3.13 3.34 17.54
C GLY A 68 -3.49 1.88 17.85
N THR A 69 -3.90 1.09 16.87
CA THR A 69 -4.21 -0.33 17.07
C THR A 69 -2.96 -1.20 17.15
N ASP A 70 -3.08 -2.37 17.81
CA ASP A 70 -2.05 -3.41 17.84
C ASP A 70 -2.02 -4.29 16.56
N LEU A 71 -2.75 -3.90 15.51
CA LEU A 71 -2.84 -4.66 14.26
C LEU A 71 -1.81 -4.16 13.24
N PRO A 72 -1.34 -5.00 12.31
CA PRO A 72 -0.56 -4.55 11.17
C PRO A 72 -1.24 -3.43 10.36
N VAL A 73 -0.46 -2.44 9.90
CA VAL A 73 -0.98 -1.31 9.10
C VAL A 73 -0.12 -1.07 7.87
N VAL A 74 -0.76 -0.92 6.71
CA VAL A 74 -0.16 -0.40 5.48
C VAL A 74 -0.60 1.05 5.31
N VAL A 75 0.36 1.97 5.20
CA VAL A 75 0.12 3.39 4.99
C VAL A 75 0.54 3.77 3.57
N ASP A 76 -0.39 4.29 2.78
CA ASP A 76 -0.16 4.74 1.40
C ASP A 76 -0.72 6.15 1.16
N ALA A 77 -0.38 6.77 0.02
CA ALA A 77 -0.97 8.02 -0.47
C ALA A 77 -1.14 9.14 0.58
N ASP A 78 -2.37 9.61 0.86
CA ASP A 78 -2.61 10.70 1.80
C ASP A 78 -2.20 10.34 3.24
N GLY A 79 -2.27 9.06 3.59
CA GLY A 79 -1.77 8.54 4.87
C GLY A 79 -0.27 8.78 5.03
N LEU A 80 0.52 8.60 3.95
CA LEU A 80 1.95 8.91 3.94
C LEU A 80 2.22 10.40 4.10
N THR A 81 1.37 11.25 3.50
CA THR A 81 1.47 12.70 3.70
C THR A 81 1.23 13.08 5.15
N LEU A 82 0.25 12.46 5.82
CA LEU A 82 -0.05 12.69 7.23
C LEU A 82 1.04 12.15 8.15
N VAL A 83 1.56 10.95 7.88
CA VAL A 83 2.72 10.39 8.61
C VAL A 83 3.97 11.26 8.41
N GLY A 84 4.20 11.82 7.22
CA GLY A 84 5.31 12.75 7.00
C GLY A 84 5.24 14.02 7.86
N ARG A 85 4.04 14.46 8.23
CA ARG A 85 3.83 15.60 9.15
C ARG A 85 3.91 15.18 10.62
N ALA A 86 3.66 13.92 10.95
CA ALA A 86 3.69 13.37 12.30
C ALA A 86 4.32 11.96 12.34
N PRO A 87 5.64 11.82 12.13
CA PRO A 87 6.29 10.51 12.01
C PRO A 87 6.21 9.67 13.30
N ASP A 88 6.01 10.32 14.44
CA ASP A 88 5.88 9.67 15.76
C ASP A 88 4.59 8.83 15.89
N LEU A 89 3.65 8.95 14.94
CA LEU A 89 2.53 8.00 14.82
C LEU A 89 3.00 6.58 14.44
N VAL A 90 4.19 6.46 13.85
CA VAL A 90 4.79 5.19 13.43
C VAL A 90 6.02 4.84 14.26
N ARG A 91 6.87 5.82 14.62
CA ARG A 91 8.07 5.54 15.40
C ARG A 91 7.72 4.93 16.76
N GLY A 92 8.38 3.82 17.10
CA GLY A 92 8.17 3.13 18.37
C GLY A 92 6.91 2.25 18.43
N ARG A 93 6.14 2.17 17.34
CA ARG A 93 4.98 1.29 17.25
C ARG A 93 5.43 -0.18 17.22
N ALA A 94 4.88 -1.01 18.11
CA ALA A 94 5.21 -2.43 18.20
C ALA A 94 4.56 -3.27 17.10
N ALA A 95 3.35 -2.88 16.67
CA ALA A 95 2.64 -3.55 15.60
C ALA A 95 3.29 -3.29 14.24
N PRO A 96 3.35 -4.29 13.34
CA PRO A 96 3.95 -4.13 12.02
C PRO A 96 3.37 -2.94 11.24
N THR A 97 4.25 -2.16 10.62
CA THR A 97 3.85 -1.06 9.74
C THR A 97 4.60 -1.16 8.42
N VAL A 98 3.89 -0.94 7.30
CA VAL A 98 4.47 -0.86 5.95
C VAL A 98 4.11 0.49 5.34
N LEU A 99 5.11 1.25 4.91
CA LEU A 99 4.94 2.52 4.20
C LEU A 99 5.23 2.28 2.73
N THR A 100 4.37 2.76 1.83
CA THR A 100 4.49 2.49 0.38
C THR A 100 4.77 3.74 -0.47
N PRO A 101 5.74 4.61 -0.14
CA PRO A 101 5.94 5.86 -0.87
C PRO A 101 6.43 5.66 -2.30
N HIS A 102 6.04 6.54 -3.21
CA HIS A 102 6.84 6.82 -4.42
C HIS A 102 7.92 7.86 -4.11
N ASP A 103 8.83 8.14 -5.07
CA ASP A 103 9.95 9.07 -4.87
C ASP A 103 9.55 10.39 -4.21
N ARG A 104 8.58 11.15 -4.75
CA ARG A 104 8.21 12.45 -4.12
C ARG A 104 7.58 12.33 -2.72
N GLU A 105 6.94 11.21 -2.39
CA GLU A 105 6.42 10.96 -1.04
C GLU A 105 7.57 10.61 -0.10
N PHE A 106 8.50 9.77 -0.56
CA PHE A 106 9.71 9.41 0.18
C PHE A 106 10.53 10.65 0.51
N GLU A 107 10.75 11.52 -0.46
CA GLU A 107 11.51 12.76 -0.29
C GLU A 107 10.92 13.68 0.79
N ARG A 108 9.59 13.76 0.87
CA ARG A 108 8.90 14.57 1.88
C ARG A 108 9.05 14.01 3.29
N ILE A 109 9.17 12.69 3.43
CA ILE A 109 9.19 12.00 4.74
C ILE A 109 10.64 11.81 5.23
N PHE A 110 11.53 11.39 4.34
CA PHE A 110 12.88 10.91 4.68
C PHE A 110 14.01 11.73 4.05
N GLY A 111 13.68 12.69 3.19
CA GLY A 111 14.66 13.43 2.40
C GLY A 111 15.01 12.75 1.07
N PRO A 112 15.89 13.37 0.25
CA PRO A 112 16.13 12.96 -1.13
C PRO A 112 16.59 11.51 -1.25
N VAL A 113 16.09 10.84 -2.28
CA VAL A 113 16.64 9.55 -2.71
C VAL A 113 17.99 9.81 -3.37
N GLY A 114 19.09 9.44 -2.71
CA GLY A 114 20.44 9.59 -3.26
C GLY A 114 20.79 8.51 -4.29
N ASP A 115 22.01 8.56 -4.81
CA ASP A 115 22.53 7.61 -5.81
C ASP A 115 22.44 6.15 -5.34
N ASP A 116 22.70 5.91 -4.05
CA ASP A 116 22.46 4.63 -3.38
C ASP A 116 21.00 4.54 -2.92
N ARG A 117 20.11 4.24 -3.86
CA ARG A 117 18.66 4.09 -3.60
C ARG A 117 18.36 3.00 -2.57
N ILE A 118 19.08 1.88 -2.61
CA ILE A 118 18.91 0.77 -1.66
C ILE A 118 19.30 1.23 -0.25
N GLY A 119 20.46 1.88 -0.11
CA GLY A 119 20.89 2.44 1.16
C GLY A 119 19.95 3.51 1.69
N SER A 120 19.39 4.37 0.84
CA SER A 120 18.38 5.35 1.26
C SER A 120 17.14 4.67 1.85
N VAL A 121 16.61 3.63 1.21
CA VAL A 121 15.45 2.89 1.72
C VAL A 121 15.77 2.16 3.02
N ARG A 122 16.94 1.53 3.13
CA ARG A 122 17.39 0.86 4.37
C ARG A 122 17.50 1.84 5.53
N ARG A 123 18.09 3.03 5.30
CA ARG A 123 18.19 4.09 6.32
C ARG A 123 16.80 4.59 6.74
N ALA A 124 15.89 4.81 5.79
CA ALA A 124 14.52 5.22 6.09
C ALA A 124 13.77 4.17 6.93
N ALA A 125 13.88 2.89 6.56
CA ALA A 125 13.25 1.78 7.29
C ALA A 125 13.77 1.66 8.73
N ALA A 126 15.09 1.80 8.91
CA ALA A 126 15.71 1.80 10.24
C ALA A 126 15.30 3.03 11.08
N ASP A 127 15.27 4.23 10.48
CA ASP A 127 14.91 5.48 11.16
C ASP A 127 13.45 5.50 11.65
N ILE A 128 12.52 5.06 10.79
CA ILE A 128 11.10 5.03 11.14
C ILE A 128 10.72 3.81 11.99
N GLY A 129 11.57 2.76 12.00
CA GLY A 129 11.29 1.50 12.68
C GLY A 129 10.21 0.65 11.98
N ALA A 130 10.04 0.80 10.67
CA ALA A 130 8.99 0.13 9.89
C ALA A 130 9.49 -0.33 8.52
N THR A 131 8.71 -1.18 7.86
CA THR A 131 9.01 -1.58 6.48
C THR A 131 8.75 -0.40 5.53
N VAL A 132 9.67 -0.13 4.62
CA VAL A 132 9.51 0.92 3.60
C VAL A 132 9.60 0.29 2.21
N LEU A 133 8.49 0.30 1.48
CA LEU A 133 8.40 -0.09 0.07
C LEU A 133 8.45 1.18 -0.79
N LEU A 134 9.60 1.46 -1.37
CA LEU A 134 9.80 2.58 -2.29
C LEU A 134 9.44 2.18 -3.72
N LYS A 135 8.28 2.66 -4.19
CA LYS A 135 7.76 2.48 -5.56
C LYS A 135 8.71 3.16 -6.57
N GLY A 136 8.94 2.53 -7.71
CA GLY A 136 9.79 3.05 -8.78
C GLY A 136 10.01 2.02 -9.89
N GLN A 137 10.89 2.34 -10.85
CA GLN A 137 11.27 1.41 -11.94
C GLN A 137 11.70 0.04 -11.42
N ALA A 138 12.62 0.04 -10.43
CA ALA A 138 12.84 -1.08 -9.55
C ALA A 138 12.28 -0.71 -8.17
N THR A 139 11.27 -1.46 -7.72
CA THR A 139 10.71 -1.26 -6.39
C THR A 139 11.65 -1.85 -5.34
N ILE A 140 11.95 -1.10 -4.29
CA ILE A 140 12.85 -1.54 -3.22
C ILE A 140 12.07 -1.63 -1.92
N VAL A 141 12.23 -2.72 -1.19
CA VAL A 141 11.60 -2.93 0.11
C VAL A 141 12.68 -3.03 1.17
N GLY A 142 12.75 -2.09 2.10
CA GLY A 142 13.67 -2.11 3.24
C GLY A 142 12.97 -2.53 4.52
N ALA A 143 13.64 -3.38 5.30
CA ALA A 143 13.23 -3.77 6.64
C ALA A 143 13.94 -2.93 7.71
N PRO A 144 13.33 -2.73 8.89
CA PRO A 144 13.97 -2.05 10.01
C PRO A 144 15.20 -2.81 10.55
N ASP A 145 15.28 -4.12 10.33
CA ASP A 145 16.45 -4.95 10.69
C ASP A 145 17.62 -4.84 9.70
N GLY A 146 17.48 -4.02 8.66
CA GLY A 146 18.50 -3.77 7.65
C GLY A 146 18.46 -4.71 6.45
N ARG A 147 17.56 -5.69 6.37
CA ARG A 147 17.28 -6.44 5.12
C ARG A 147 16.75 -5.49 4.03
N ALA A 148 16.99 -5.85 2.78
CA ALA A 148 16.38 -5.20 1.64
C ALA A 148 16.10 -6.18 0.50
N PHE A 149 14.98 -5.98 -0.19
CA PHE A 149 14.59 -6.71 -1.39
C PHE A 149 14.48 -5.74 -2.56
N VAL A 150 14.86 -6.19 -3.74
CA VAL A 150 14.72 -5.44 -4.99
C VAL A 150 13.79 -6.23 -5.90
N ASN A 151 12.70 -5.61 -6.32
CA ASN A 151 11.78 -6.17 -7.29
C ASN A 151 12.14 -5.64 -8.69
N PRO A 152 12.60 -6.51 -9.61
CA PRO A 152 12.92 -6.12 -10.98
C PRO A 152 11.70 -6.17 -11.92
N THR A 153 10.56 -6.70 -11.47
CA THR A 153 9.38 -6.86 -12.32
C THR A 153 8.58 -5.58 -12.46
N GLY A 154 7.77 -5.53 -13.51
CA GLY A 154 6.85 -4.43 -13.79
C GLY A 154 7.06 -3.85 -15.18
N THR A 155 6.26 -2.84 -15.48
CA THR A 155 6.28 -2.14 -16.76
C THR A 155 6.01 -0.65 -16.52
N GLY A 156 6.48 0.21 -17.42
CA GLY A 156 6.18 1.64 -17.38
C GLY A 156 4.68 1.95 -17.36
N TRP A 157 3.85 1.03 -17.87
CA TRP A 157 2.39 1.14 -17.83
C TRP A 157 1.76 1.03 -16.43
N LEU A 158 2.53 0.60 -15.42
CA LEU A 158 2.12 0.69 -14.03
C LEU A 158 2.15 2.13 -13.49
N ALA A 159 2.71 3.10 -14.21
CA ALA A 159 2.65 4.53 -13.87
C ALA A 159 1.28 5.17 -14.19
N SER A 160 0.21 4.37 -14.24
CA SER A 160 -1.18 4.82 -14.37
C SER A 160 -1.82 5.07 -13.00
N ALA A 161 -2.80 5.97 -12.94
CA ALA A 161 -3.52 6.27 -11.70
C ALA A 161 -4.22 5.01 -11.13
N GLY A 162 -4.15 4.85 -9.81
CA GLY A 162 -4.81 3.76 -9.06
C GLY A 162 -4.06 2.43 -9.01
N THR A 163 -2.98 2.23 -9.77
CA THR A 163 -2.15 1.01 -9.66
C THR A 163 -1.47 0.90 -8.29
N GLY A 164 -1.08 2.05 -7.72
CA GLY A 164 -0.58 2.13 -6.34
C GLY A 164 -1.59 1.61 -5.30
N ASP A 165 -2.88 1.87 -5.49
CA ASP A 165 -3.94 1.38 -4.60
C ASP A 165 -4.11 -0.14 -4.69
N VAL A 166 -3.89 -0.70 -5.90
CA VAL A 166 -3.84 -2.15 -6.09
C VAL A 166 -2.66 -2.77 -5.34
N LEU A 167 -1.49 -2.12 -5.40
CA LEU A 167 -0.31 -2.56 -4.68
C LEU A 167 -0.52 -2.49 -3.16
N SER A 168 -1.01 -1.39 -2.60
CA SER A 168 -1.25 -1.29 -1.15
C SER A 168 -2.32 -2.28 -0.67
N GLY A 169 -3.35 -2.55 -1.49
CA GLY A 169 -4.30 -3.64 -1.24
C GLY A 169 -3.65 -5.03 -1.23
N LEU A 170 -2.75 -5.34 -2.17
CA LEU A 170 -1.99 -6.59 -2.19
C LEU A 170 -1.08 -6.74 -0.98
N VAL A 171 -0.36 -5.68 -0.59
CA VAL A 171 0.47 -5.66 0.62
C VAL A 171 -0.42 -5.94 1.84
N GLY A 172 -1.55 -5.23 1.98
CA GLY A 172 -2.47 -5.41 3.09
C GLY A 172 -3.03 -6.83 3.19
N ALA A 173 -3.38 -7.44 2.05
CA ALA A 173 -3.88 -8.81 2.01
C ALA A 173 -2.81 -9.84 2.45
N LEU A 174 -1.56 -9.68 2.03
CA LEU A 174 -0.47 -10.59 2.41
C LEU A 174 -0.02 -10.37 3.86
N VAL A 175 0.00 -9.13 4.34
CA VAL A 175 0.28 -8.81 5.74
C VAL A 175 -0.81 -9.39 6.66
N ALA A 176 -2.08 -9.28 6.27
CA ALA A 176 -3.21 -9.88 6.99
C ALA A 176 -3.13 -11.41 7.11
N ALA A 177 -2.37 -12.08 6.22
CA ALA A 177 -2.15 -13.52 6.28
C ALA A 177 -1.13 -13.95 7.38
N GLY A 178 -0.50 -12.99 8.08
CA GLY A 178 0.32 -13.26 9.27
C GLY A 178 1.80 -13.57 9.02
N GLY A 179 2.32 -13.26 7.83
CA GLY A 179 3.74 -13.40 7.50
C GLY A 179 4.61 -12.21 7.95
N ASP A 180 5.92 -12.30 7.69
CA ASP A 180 6.84 -11.16 7.86
C ASP A 180 6.38 -9.99 6.95
N PRO A 181 6.25 -8.77 7.48
CA PRO A 181 5.72 -7.63 6.73
C PRO A 181 6.63 -7.19 5.57
N THR A 182 7.94 -7.38 5.69
CA THR A 182 8.89 -7.05 4.62
C THR A 182 8.79 -8.07 3.48
N GLU A 183 8.72 -9.36 3.81
CA GLU A 183 8.54 -10.42 2.82
C GLU A 183 7.17 -10.33 2.13
N ALA A 184 6.11 -10.03 2.89
CA ALA A 184 4.78 -9.78 2.35
C ALA A 184 4.77 -8.59 1.38
N ALA A 185 5.44 -7.49 1.75
CA ALA A 185 5.57 -6.32 0.88
C ALA A 185 6.38 -6.61 -0.40
N ALA A 186 7.47 -7.39 -0.29
CA ALA A 186 8.26 -7.81 -1.44
C ALA A 186 7.48 -8.74 -2.37
N ALA A 187 6.75 -9.72 -1.82
CA ALA A 187 5.89 -10.63 -2.59
C ALA A 187 4.73 -9.89 -3.27
N ALA A 188 4.13 -8.89 -2.60
CA ALA A 188 3.12 -8.02 -3.18
C ALA A 188 3.69 -7.21 -4.35
N ALA A 189 4.85 -6.58 -4.19
CA ALA A 189 5.51 -5.82 -5.25
C ALA A 189 5.81 -6.70 -6.48
N TYR A 190 6.33 -7.91 -6.25
CA TYR A 190 6.60 -8.86 -7.33
C TYR A 190 5.32 -9.28 -8.05
N THR A 191 4.28 -9.66 -7.30
CA THR A 191 2.97 -10.06 -7.86
C THR A 191 2.34 -8.92 -8.65
N HIS A 192 2.40 -7.70 -8.14
CA HIS A 192 1.91 -6.50 -8.81
C HIS A 192 2.66 -6.23 -10.13
N GLY A 193 4.00 -6.36 -10.14
CA GLY A 193 4.79 -6.20 -11.34
C GLY A 193 4.47 -7.24 -12.42
N VAL A 194 4.38 -8.52 -12.03
CA VAL A 194 3.96 -9.63 -12.91
C VAL A 194 2.56 -9.41 -13.45
N ALA A 195 1.60 -9.01 -12.60
CA ALA A 195 0.23 -8.71 -13.02
C ALA A 195 0.18 -7.52 -14.01
N GLY A 196 0.98 -6.48 -13.77
CA GLY A 196 1.12 -5.35 -14.68
C GLY A 196 1.68 -5.75 -16.05
N ALA A 197 2.70 -6.60 -16.09
CA ALA A 197 3.26 -7.11 -17.34
C ALA A 197 2.24 -7.94 -18.12
N LEU A 198 1.49 -8.82 -17.44
CA LEU A 198 0.41 -9.61 -18.05
C LEU A 198 -0.72 -8.73 -18.59
N ALA A 199 -1.16 -7.74 -17.80
CA ALA A 199 -2.19 -6.80 -18.20
C ALA A 199 -1.78 -6.00 -19.44
N ALA A 200 -0.49 -5.65 -19.54
CA ALA A 200 0.06 -4.94 -20.68
C ALA A 200 0.27 -5.85 -21.91
N GLY A 201 -0.03 -7.16 -21.82
CA GLY A 201 0.07 -8.11 -22.91
C GLY A 201 1.45 -8.73 -23.10
N SER A 202 2.33 -8.68 -22.10
CA SER A 202 3.65 -9.32 -22.17
C SER A 202 3.52 -10.85 -22.18
N SER A 203 4.26 -11.50 -23.08
CA SER A 203 4.44 -12.97 -23.09
C SER A 203 5.47 -13.46 -22.07
N ASP A 204 6.33 -12.56 -21.59
CA ASP A 204 7.27 -12.79 -20.50
C ASP A 204 6.89 -11.85 -19.33
N PRO A 205 6.26 -12.35 -18.28
CA PRO A 205 5.73 -11.53 -17.21
C PRO A 205 6.82 -10.99 -16.25
N VAL A 206 8.09 -11.36 -16.45
CA VAL A 206 9.26 -10.83 -15.73
C VAL A 206 10.02 -9.81 -16.60
N SER A 207 9.78 -9.78 -17.91
CA SER A 207 10.40 -8.84 -18.84
C SER A 207 9.77 -7.44 -18.75
N THR A 208 10.62 -6.42 -18.88
CA THR A 208 10.25 -5.00 -18.93
C THR A 208 9.87 -4.52 -20.34
N ALA A 209 9.86 -5.40 -21.35
CA ALA A 209 9.76 -5.02 -22.76
C ALA A 209 8.33 -5.11 -23.34
N THR A 210 7.93 -4.05 -24.04
CA THR A 210 6.79 -3.94 -24.97
C THR A 210 5.43 -4.48 -24.49
N GLY A 211 4.54 -3.55 -24.14
CA GLY A 211 3.14 -3.82 -23.89
C GLY A 211 2.26 -2.62 -24.26
N ALA A 212 0.96 -2.70 -24.02
CA ALA A 212 -0.02 -1.65 -24.26
C ALA A 212 -0.36 -0.87 -22.97
N PRO A 213 -0.93 0.35 -23.09
CA PRO A 213 -1.47 1.08 -21.94
C PRO A 213 -2.50 0.24 -21.16
N ILE A 214 -2.45 0.34 -19.83
CA ILE A 214 -3.37 -0.34 -18.91
C ILE A 214 -3.92 0.63 -17.87
N ILE A 215 -5.06 0.25 -17.29
CA ILE A 215 -5.65 0.88 -16.11
C ILE A 215 -5.53 -0.04 -14.89
N ALA A 216 -5.76 0.51 -13.69
CA ALA A 216 -5.66 -0.24 -12.43
C ALA A 216 -6.52 -1.53 -12.43
N MET A 217 -7.71 -1.50 -13.04
CA MET A 217 -8.59 -2.67 -13.08
C MET A 217 -8.06 -3.80 -13.97
N ASP A 218 -7.24 -3.51 -14.99
CA ASP A 218 -6.60 -4.55 -15.79
C ASP A 218 -5.57 -5.30 -14.93
N VAL A 219 -4.84 -4.58 -14.08
CA VAL A 219 -3.91 -5.17 -13.10
C VAL A 219 -4.67 -6.05 -12.12
N VAL A 220 -5.79 -5.57 -11.57
CA VAL A 220 -6.64 -6.38 -10.67
C VAL A 220 -7.10 -7.68 -11.34
N ALA A 221 -7.54 -7.61 -12.60
CA ALA A 221 -7.96 -8.79 -13.36
C ALA A 221 -6.82 -9.79 -13.62
N ALA A 222 -5.57 -9.31 -13.72
CA ALA A 222 -4.39 -10.15 -13.97
C ALA A 222 -3.80 -10.81 -12.72
N ILE A 223 -4.12 -10.35 -11.50
CA ILE A 223 -3.56 -10.87 -10.23
C ILE A 223 -3.68 -12.40 -10.11
N PRO A 224 -4.83 -13.06 -10.36
CA PRO A 224 -4.93 -14.51 -10.22
C PRO A 224 -4.01 -15.27 -11.18
N ALA A 225 -3.79 -14.75 -12.39
CA ALA A 225 -2.86 -15.33 -13.35
C ALA A 225 -1.41 -15.15 -12.89
N ALA A 226 -1.05 -13.96 -12.40
CA ALA A 226 0.27 -13.69 -11.84
C ALA A 226 0.61 -14.67 -10.69
N ILE A 227 -0.33 -14.86 -9.75
CA ILE A 227 -0.15 -15.80 -8.63
C ILE A 227 0.07 -17.24 -9.13
N ARG A 228 -0.68 -17.69 -10.15
CA ARG A 228 -0.50 -19.03 -10.73
C ARG A 228 0.90 -19.21 -11.31
N ILE A 229 1.39 -18.24 -12.07
CA ILE A 229 2.73 -18.27 -12.68
C ILE A 229 3.82 -18.32 -11.60
N ILE A 230 3.71 -17.47 -10.58
CA ILE A 230 4.65 -17.42 -9.45
C ILE A 230 4.70 -18.78 -8.74
N ARG A 231 3.54 -19.38 -8.48
CA ARG A 231 3.45 -20.66 -7.78
C ARG A 231 3.85 -21.87 -8.62
N SER A 232 3.75 -21.79 -9.95
CA SER A 232 4.19 -22.88 -10.84
C SER A 232 5.71 -22.93 -11.01
N GLY A 233 6.45 -21.95 -10.47
CA GLY A 233 7.91 -21.96 -10.44
C GLY A 233 8.56 -21.82 -11.82
N VAL A 234 7.87 -21.20 -12.77
CA VAL A 234 8.46 -20.87 -14.07
C VAL A 234 9.52 -19.81 -13.80
N ARG A 235 10.78 -20.25 -13.83
CA ARG A 235 12.00 -19.47 -13.67
C ARG A 235 12.36 -18.77 -14.97
#